data_AF-A0A4R0TDA8-F1
#
_entry.id   AF-A0A4R0TDA8-F1
#
_cell.length_a   1.000
_cell.length_b   1.000
_cell.length_c   1.000
_cell.angle_alpha   90.00
_cell.angle_beta   90.00
_cell.angle_gamma   90.00
#
_symmetry.space_group_name_H-M   'P 1'
#
loop_
_entity.id
_entity.type
_entity.pdbx_description
1 polymer ?
#
loop_
_entity_poly.entity_id
_entity_poly.type
_entity_poly.pdbx_seq_one_letter_code
_entity_poly.pdbx_strand_id
1 'polypeptide(L)' 'MWITLELCALTMLHSSGALRATAAIVLAIILLILLIADMACYLAYYHLPPMPAFIDGTTPLIAVTVFSEIVVTMIV' A
#
# COMPACT_ATOMS: atom_id res chain seq x y z
N MET A 1 -0.85 10.00 -4.92
CA MET A 1 -1.62 9.47 -6.07
C MET A 1 -1.83 7.96 -6.01
N TRP A 2 -0.84 7.17 -5.58
CA TRP A 2 -0.98 5.70 -5.44
C TRP A 2 -2.11 5.29 -4.47
N ILE A 3 -2.09 5.79 -3.24
CA ILE A 3 -3.11 5.49 -2.21
C ILE A 3 -4.56 5.69 -2.67
N THR A 4 -4.82 6.78 -3.41
CA THR A 4 -6.16 7.12 -3.91
C THR A 4 -6.61 6.15 -5.01
N LEU A 5 -5.69 5.64 -5.82
CA LEU A 5 -5.98 4.64 -6.86
C LEU A 5 -6.31 3.29 -6.22
N GLU A 6 -5.53 2.86 -5.22
CA GLU A 6 -5.77 1.62 -4.49
C GLU A 6 -7.11 1.64 -3.74
N LEU A 7 -7.43 2.75 -3.06
CA LEU A 7 -8.74 2.91 -2.41
C LEU A 7 -9.89 2.89 -3.42
N CYS A 8 -9.70 3.50 -4.60
CA CYS A 8 -10.68 3.44 -5.68
C CYS A 8 -10.88 1.99 -6.16
N ALA A 9 -9.80 1.25 -6.40
CA ALA A 9 -9.85 -0.15 -6.82
C ALA A 9 -10.59 -1.04 -5.79
N LEU A 10 -10.26 -0.90 -4.50
CA LEU A 10 -10.94 -1.64 -3.43
C LEU A 10 -12.44 -1.30 -3.36
N THR A 11 -12.79 -0.03 -3.53
CA THR A 11 -14.19 0.41 -3.53
C THR A 11 -14.95 -0.17 -4.73
N MET A 12 -14.34 -0.16 -5.91
CA MET A 12 -14.92 -0.73 -7.12
C MET A 12 -15.10 -2.25 -7.00
N LEU A 13 -14.07 -2.96 -6.54
CA LEU A 13 -14.11 -4.41 -6.26
C LEU A 13 -15.20 -4.78 -5.25
N HIS A 14 -15.41 -3.95 -4.23
CA HIS A 14 -16.50 -4.16 -3.28
C HIS A 14 -17.86 -3.92 -3.94
N SER A 15 -18.01 -2.81 -4.68
CA SER A 15 -19.26 -2.42 -5.33
C SER A 15 -19.70 -3.40 -6.43
N SER A 16 -18.76 -4.09 -7.08
CA SER A 16 -19.03 -5.12 -8.08
C SER A 16 -19.44 -6.46 -7.47
N GLY A 17 -19.34 -6.62 -6.14
CA GLY A 17 -19.59 -7.86 -5.42
C GLY A 17 -18.42 -8.86 -5.44
N ALA A 18 -17.32 -8.54 -6.12
CA ALA A 18 -16.12 -9.38 -6.17
C ALA A 18 -15.38 -9.43 -4.82
N LEU A 19 -15.55 -8.40 -3.97
CA LEU A 19 -14.89 -8.29 -2.68
C LEU A 19 -15.89 -8.10 -1.53
N ARG A 20 -15.82 -8.97 -0.52
CA ARG A 20 -16.63 -8.82 0.70
C ARG A 20 -16.22 -7.59 1.50
N ALA A 21 -17.17 -6.96 2.18
CA ALA A 21 -16.93 -5.76 2.99
C ALA A 21 -15.79 -5.94 4.01
N THR A 22 -15.76 -7.07 4.72
CA THR A 22 -14.70 -7.37 5.70
C THR A 22 -13.31 -7.40 5.06
N ALA A 23 -13.18 -8.03 3.89
CA ALA A 23 -11.91 -8.10 3.17
C ALA A 23 -11.49 -6.73 2.62
N ALA A 24 -12.44 -5.94 2.10
CA ALA A 24 -12.18 -4.57 1.67
C ALA A 24 -11.67 -3.69 2.83
N ILE A 25 -12.27 -3.80 4.02
CA ILE A 25 -11.83 -3.06 5.22
C ILE A 25 -10.43 -3.49 5.63
N VAL A 26 -10.13 -4.79 5.67
CA VAL A 26 -8.80 -5.29 6.04
C VAL A 26 -7.75 -4.79 5.04
N LEU A 27 -8.01 -4.87 3.74
CA LEU A 27 -7.10 -4.36 2.72
C LEU A 27 -6.91 -2.84 2.82
N ALA A 28 -7.97 -2.07 3.10
CA ALA A 28 -7.87 -0.64 3.32
C ALA A 28 -7.03 -0.27 4.57
N ILE A 29 -7.11 -1.06 5.64
CA ILE A 29 -6.27 -0.89 6.84
C ILE A 29 -4.81 -1.20 6.51
N ILE A 30 -4.53 -2.31 5.81
CA ILE A 30 -3.18 -2.66 5.37
C ILE A 30 -2.59 -1.53 4.53
N LEU A 31 -3.36 -1.02 3.57
CA LEU A 31 -2.98 0.08 2.71
C LEU A 31 -2.67 1.36 3.51
N LEU A 32 -3.44 1.67 4.56
CA LEU A 32 -3.15 2.78 5.46
C LEU A 32 -1.85 2.57 6.25
N ILE A 33 -1.59 1.35 6.72
CA ILE A 33 -0.34 1.01 7.41
C ILE A 33 0.86 1.19 6.47
N LEU A 34 0.75 0.74 5.22
CA LEU A 34 1.80 0.92 4.21
C LEU A 34 2.08 2.40 3.94
N LEU A 35 1.04 3.22 3.80
CA LEU A 35 1.20 4.67 3.66
C LEU A 35 1.96 5.29 4.84
N ILE A 36 1.61 4.91 6.07
CA ILE A 36 2.27 5.43 7.28
C ILE A 36 3.74 4.98 7.31
N ALA A 37 4.03 3.72 6.96
CA ALA A 37 5.40 3.22 6.88
C ALA A 37 6.23 3.97 5.84
N ASP A 38 5.68 4.19 4.64
CA ASP A 38 6.34 4.98 3.59
C ASP A 38 6.63 6.40 4.03
N MET A 39 5.66 7.06 4.69
CA MET A 39 5.87 8.41 5.22
C MET A 39 6.91 8.43 6.34
N ALA A 40 6.94 7.42 7.22
CA ALA A 40 7.95 7.31 8.25
C ALA A 40 9.35 7.15 7.65
N CYS A 41 9.52 6.27 6.66
CA CYS A 41 10.78 6.08 5.93
C CYS A 41 11.18 7.32 5.14
N TYR A 42 10.22 8.02 4.52
CA TYR A 42 10.45 9.27 3.82
C TYR A 42 10.95 10.38 4.76
N LEU A 43 10.38 10.48 5.96
CA LEU A 43 10.86 11.44 6.96
C LEU A 43 12.25 11.05 7.49
N ALA A 44 12.47 9.75 7.76
CA ALA A 44 13.75 9.24 8.23
C ALA A 44 14.89 9.39 7.21
N TYR A 45 14.57 9.37 5.92
CA TYR A 45 15.52 9.55 4.82
C TYR A 45 16.39 10.81 5.00
N TYR A 46 15.83 11.90 5.53
CA TYR A 46 16.56 13.15 5.74
C TYR A 46 17.54 13.12 6.91
N HIS A 47 17.45 12.11 7.78
CA HIS A 47 18.23 11.99 9.01
C HIS A 47 19.21 10.81 9.00
N LEU A 48 19.14 9.94 7.98
CA LEU A 48 19.96 8.73 7.87
C LEU A 48 21.04 8.87 6.80
N PRO A 49 22.19 8.18 6.96
CA PRO A 49 23.15 8.06 5.88
C PRO A 49 22.56 7.26 4.70
N PRO A 50 23.11 7.41 3.47
CA PRO A 50 22.45 6.96 2.24
C PRO A 50 22.08 5.47 2.19
N MET A 51 22.97 4.57 2.66
CA MET A 51 22.73 3.13 2.57
C MET A 51 21.60 2.64 3.51
N PRO A 52 21.57 3.01 4.80
CA PRO A 52 20.41 2.72 5.66
C PRO A 52 19.11 3.32 5.14
N ALA A 53 19.12 4.58 4.69
CA ALA A 53 17.93 5.23 4.15
C ALA A 53 17.36 4.48 2.93
N PHE A 54 18.23 3.95 2.06
CA PHE A 54 17.85 3.13 0.92
C PHE A 54 17.20 1.80 1.35
N ILE A 55 17.79 1.08 2.30
CA ILE A 55 17.26 -0.21 2.79
C ILE A 55 15.90 -0.01 3.47
N ASP A 56 15.80 1.00 4.34
CA ASP A 56 14.59 1.32 5.07
C ASP A 56 13.47 1.77 4.14
N GLY A 57 13.77 2.53 3.08
CA GLY A 57 12.79 2.91 2.06
C GLY A 57 12.41 1.77 1.10
N THR A 58 13.33 0.87 0.79
CA THR A 58 13.06 -0.26 -0.11
C THR A 58 12.07 -1.25 0.49
N THR A 59 12.09 -1.43 1.80
CA THR A 59 11.23 -2.39 2.52
C THR A 59 9.71 -2.09 2.35
N PRO A 60 9.20 -0.88 2.66
CA PRO A 60 7.80 -0.55 2.42
C PRO A 60 7.46 -0.56 0.92
N LEU A 61 8.39 -0.14 0.05
CA LEU A 61 8.19 -0.18 -1.42
C LEU A 61 7.93 -1.60 -1.96
N ILE A 62 8.64 -2.61 -1.44
CA ILE A 62 8.38 -4.02 -1.79
C ILE A 62 6.98 -4.43 -1.33
N ALA A 63 6.61 -4.07 -0.10
CA ALA A 63 5.29 -4.41 0.44
C ALA A 63 4.15 -3.72 -0.32
N VAL A 64 4.34 -2.47 -0.73
CA VAL A 64 3.46 -1.72 -1.64
C VAL A 64 3.29 -2.46 -2.96
N THR A 65 4.38 -2.92 -3.56
CA THR A 65 4.36 -3.67 -4.82
C THR A 65 3.56 -4.95 -4.69
N VAL A 66 3.80 -5.74 -3.63
CA VAL A 66 3.05 -6.98 -3.35
C VAL A 66 1.56 -6.69 -3.15
N PHE A 67 1.23 -5.63 -2.42
CA PHE A 67 -0.16 -5.23 -2.21
C PHE A 67 -0.85 -4.87 -3.54
N SER A 68 -0.20 -4.06 -4.38
CA SER A 68 -0.72 -3.68 -5.69
C SER A 68 -0.92 -4.89 -6.60
N GLU A 69 0.02 -5.85 -6.63
CA GLU A 69 -0.13 -7.09 -7.39
C GLU A 69 -1.35 -7.90 -6.93
N ILE A 70 -1.58 -7.99 -5.62
CA ILE A 70 -2.79 -8.64 -5.07
C ILE A 70 -4.04 -7.93 -5.61
N VAL A 71 -4.11 -6.61 -5.51
CA VAL A 71 -5.27 -5.85 -6.00
C VAL A 71 -5.46 -6.03 -7.51
N VAL A 72 -4.39 -6.00 -8.30
CA VAL A 72 -4.42 -6.23 -9.75
C VAL A 72 -4.97 -7.63 -10.05
N THR A 73 -4.50 -8.68 -9.38
CA THR A 73 -4.99 -10.06 -9.60
C THR A 73 -6.47 -10.25 -9.28
N MET A 74 -7.08 -9.33 -8.53
CA MET A 74 -8.52 -9.35 -8.24
C MET A 74 -9.34 -8.61 -9.31
N ILE A 75 -8.71 -7.76 -10.11
CA ILE A 75 -9.35 -6.98 -11.17
C ILE A 75 -9.40 -7.77 -12.48
N VAL A 76 -8.36 -8.56 -12.80
CA VAL A 76 -8.22 -9.33 -14.05
C VAL A 76 -8.87 -10.70 -13.92
#